data_AF-A0A967C0Q5-F1
#
_entry.id   AF-A0A967C0Q5-F1
#
_cell.length_a   1.000
_cell.length_b   1.000
_cell.length_c   1.000
_cell.angle_alpha   90.00
_cell.angle_beta   90.00
_cell.angle_gamma   90.00
#
_symmetry.space_group_name_H-M   'P 1'
#
loop_
_entity.id
_entity.type
_entity.pdbx_description
1 polymer ?
#
loop_
_entity_poly.entity_id
_entity_poly.type
_entity_poly.pdbx_seq_one_letter_code
_entity_poly.pdbx_strand_id
1 'polypeptide(L)'
;MKPLTLRGRDEGFTVVEMVIAVAITSLTLASVATVASGLLKDVARESAMAQVQRDARPVLDSLVIELRQSSAPTSAPSSRPIQEIAWNRLVFYSDRLAPHPAPEKYVYELVNCTNGVSGGTCDLQETVYTADTSSVAPDYTFNDAVVHHTSTLIENVVADPYLSVGPAFRAVHWVGSPATRTEIASCDSSAEATRCDAPLIVVDLHIAYSANIGLNPLVLHEEVRLRNAVD
;
A
#
# COMPACT_ATOMS: atom_id res chain seq x y z
N MET A 1 9.82 -15.34 82.23
CA MET A 1 9.53 -15.49 80.79
C MET A 1 8.01 -15.44 80.62
N LYS A 2 7.50 -14.40 79.96
CA LYS A 2 6.06 -14.21 79.73
C LYS A 2 5.77 -14.73 78.32
N PRO A 3 4.88 -15.72 78.12
CA PRO A 3 4.52 -16.14 76.79
C PRO A 3 3.64 -15.05 76.15
N LEU A 4 4.11 -14.49 75.03
CA LEU A 4 3.30 -13.70 74.11
C LEU A 4 2.37 -14.66 73.38
N THR A 5 1.15 -14.83 73.90
CA THR A 5 0.07 -15.46 73.16
C THR A 5 -0.41 -14.50 72.08
N LEU A 6 0.11 -14.67 70.86
CA LEU A 6 -0.59 -14.28 69.64
C LEU A 6 -1.88 -15.10 69.59
N ARG A 7 -2.93 -14.59 70.24
CA ARG A 7 -4.29 -15.06 70.05
C ARG A 7 -4.77 -14.44 68.74
N GLY A 8 -4.31 -15.00 67.63
CA GLY A 8 -5.02 -14.90 66.37
C GLY A 8 -6.42 -15.43 66.65
N ARG A 9 -7.38 -14.52 66.72
CA ARG A 9 -8.79 -14.87 66.85
C ARG A 9 -9.16 -15.37 65.47
N ASP A 10 -9.33 -16.69 65.34
CA ASP A 10 -10.05 -17.29 64.23
C ASP A 10 -11.53 -16.87 64.36
N GLU A 11 -11.81 -15.59 64.10
CA GLU A 11 -13.17 -15.10 63.89
C GLU A 11 -13.53 -15.50 62.45
N GLY A 12 -14.32 -16.57 62.35
CA GLY A 12 -14.90 -16.98 61.07
C GLY A 12 -15.63 -15.80 60.44
N PHE A 13 -15.35 -15.56 59.16
CA PHE A 13 -15.90 -14.44 58.41
C PHE A 13 -17.42 -14.48 58.42
N THR A 14 -18.07 -13.37 58.74
CA THR A 14 -19.53 -13.31 58.65
C THR A 14 -19.95 -13.36 57.18
N VAL A 15 -21.13 -13.93 56.90
CA VAL A 15 -21.66 -14.02 55.51
C VAL A 15 -21.71 -12.63 54.86
N VAL A 16 -22.00 -11.59 55.64
CA VAL A 16 -22.03 -10.19 55.17
C VAL A 16 -20.65 -9.68 54.77
N GLU A 17 -19.62 -9.92 55.58
CA GLU A 17 -18.25 -9.56 55.21
C GLU A 17 -17.80 -10.31 53.96
N MET A 18 -18.17 -11.59 53.81
CA MET A 18 -17.82 -12.40 52.64
C MET A 18 -18.44 -11.83 51.36
N VAL A 19 -19.72 -11.42 51.42
CA VAL A 19 -20.41 -10.77 50.30
C VAL A 19 -19.77 -9.43 49.95
N ILE A 20 -19.39 -8.62 50.95
CA ILE A 20 -18.70 -7.35 50.73
C ILE A 20 -17.31 -7.59 50.09
N ALA A 21 -16.56 -8.57 50.57
CA ALA A 21 -15.25 -8.92 50.02
C ALA A 21 -15.35 -9.41 48.56
N VAL A 22 -16.36 -10.22 48.23
CA VAL A 22 -16.65 -10.68 46.85
C VAL A 22 -17.09 -9.50 45.96
N ALA A 23 -17.90 -8.58 46.48
CA ALA A 23 -18.31 -7.39 45.73
C ALA A 23 -17.12 -6.48 45.41
N ILE A 24 -16.24 -6.22 46.38
CA ILE A 24 -15.04 -5.39 46.17
C ILE A 24 -14.08 -6.08 45.20
N THR A 25 -13.82 -7.38 45.37
CA THR A 25 -12.92 -8.14 44.48
C THR A 25 -13.45 -8.25 43.06
N SER A 26 -14.77 -8.37 42.85
CA SER A 26 -15.33 -8.37 41.49
C SER A 26 -15.24 -6.99 40.82
N LEU A 27 -15.43 -5.90 41.56
CA LEU A 27 -15.21 -4.53 41.08
C LEU A 27 -13.74 -4.26 40.73
N THR A 28 -12.80 -4.73 41.56
CA THR A 28 -11.37 -4.58 41.25
C THR A 28 -10.94 -5.45 40.08
N LEU A 29 -11.43 -6.69 39.95
CA LEU A 29 -11.18 -7.50 38.75
C LEU A 29 -11.76 -6.86 37.50
N ALA A 30 -12.98 -6.33 37.55
CA ALA A 30 -13.62 -5.67 36.40
C ALA A 30 -12.82 -4.45 35.93
N SER A 31 -12.36 -3.61 36.87
CA SER A 31 -11.53 -2.46 36.55
C SER A 31 -10.17 -2.85 35.97
N VAL A 32 -9.49 -3.84 36.56
CA VAL A 32 -8.22 -4.37 36.04
C VAL A 32 -8.41 -4.98 34.65
N ALA A 33 -9.46 -5.75 34.43
CA ALA A 33 -9.77 -6.33 33.12
C ALA A 33 -10.03 -5.25 32.07
N THR A 34 -10.70 -4.15 32.44
CA THR A 34 -10.97 -3.02 31.54
C THR A 34 -9.67 -2.32 31.15
N VAL A 35 -8.79 -2.05 32.11
CA VAL A 35 -7.48 -1.41 31.87
C VAL A 35 -6.58 -2.32 31.03
N ALA A 36 -6.51 -3.61 31.36
CA ALA A 36 -5.74 -4.58 30.59
C ALA A 36 -6.25 -4.71 29.15
N SER A 37 -7.58 -4.74 28.96
CA SER A 37 -8.19 -4.79 27.63
C SER A 37 -7.91 -3.52 26.84
N GLY A 38 -7.87 -2.35 27.49
CA GLY A 38 -7.47 -1.09 26.87
C GLY A 38 -6.02 -1.14 26.39
N LEU A 39 -5.10 -1.49 27.28
CA LEU A 39 -3.67 -1.62 26.96
C LEU A 39 -3.40 -2.60 25.81
N LEU A 40 -4.06 -3.76 25.81
CA LEU A 40 -3.91 -4.74 24.73
C LEU A 40 -4.40 -4.20 23.38
N LYS A 41 -5.50 -3.43 23.36
CA LYS A 41 -5.98 -2.77 22.14
C LYS A 41 -5.01 -1.71 21.64
N ASP A 42 -4.44 -0.92 22.55
CA ASP A 42 -3.48 0.12 22.19
C ASP A 42 -2.18 -0.48 21.65
N VAL A 43 -1.66 -1.55 22.28
CA VAL A 43 -0.49 -2.28 21.78
C VAL A 43 -0.76 -2.92 20.43
N ALA A 44 -1.92 -3.54 20.24
CA ALA A 44 -2.31 -4.12 18.95
C ALA A 44 -2.45 -3.05 17.85
N ARG A 45 -2.93 -1.86 18.22
CA ARG A 45 -3.03 -0.71 17.32
C ARG A 45 -1.66 -0.20 16.90
N GLU A 46 -0.76 0.03 17.84
CA GLU A 46 0.60 0.51 17.55
C GLU A 46 1.41 -0.52 16.75
N SER A 47 1.28 -1.81 17.08
CA SER A 47 1.98 -2.87 16.35
C SER A 47 1.50 -2.99 14.91
N ALA A 48 0.19 -2.91 14.66
CA ALA A 48 -0.38 -2.90 13.31
C ALA A 48 0.10 -1.68 12.51
N MET A 49 0.12 -0.49 13.13
CA MET A 49 0.65 0.72 12.48
C MET A 49 2.11 0.57 12.08
N ALA A 50 2.93 0.10 13.01
CA ALA A 50 4.35 -0.08 12.77
C ALA A 50 4.62 -1.15 11.69
N GLN A 51 3.81 -2.22 11.65
CA GLN A 51 3.97 -3.27 10.64
C GLN A 51 3.68 -2.75 9.23
N VAL A 52 2.52 -2.12 9.03
CA VAL A 52 2.15 -1.60 7.70
C VAL A 52 3.15 -0.55 7.22
N GLN A 53 3.67 0.31 8.10
CA GLN A 53 4.70 1.28 7.71
C GLN A 53 6.02 0.62 7.31
N ARG A 54 6.41 -0.48 7.97
CA ARG A 54 7.62 -1.24 7.62
C ARG A 54 7.49 -1.95 6.28
N ASP A 55 6.31 -2.46 5.96
CA ASP A 55 6.09 -3.26 4.76
C ASP A 55 5.83 -2.36 3.53
N ALA A 56 5.07 -1.28 3.71
CA ALA A 56 4.61 -0.46 2.59
C ALA A 56 5.64 0.56 2.07
N ARG A 57 6.48 1.13 2.95
CA ARG A 57 7.47 2.14 2.54
C ARG A 57 8.52 1.59 1.55
N PRO A 58 9.13 0.41 1.79
CA PRO A 58 10.09 -0.14 0.85
C PRO A 58 9.49 -0.46 -0.52
N VAL A 59 8.21 -0.85 -0.55
CA VAL A 59 7.48 -1.08 -1.80
C VAL A 59 7.36 0.20 -2.60
N LEU A 60 6.93 1.30 -1.96
CA LEU A 60 6.84 2.60 -2.61
C LEU A 60 8.21 3.07 -3.10
N ASP A 61 9.26 2.91 -2.28
CA ASP A 61 10.63 3.26 -2.68
C ASP A 61 11.10 2.47 -3.91
N SER A 62 10.78 1.17 -3.99
CA SER A 62 11.11 0.34 -5.16
C SER A 62 10.38 0.80 -6.41
N LEU A 63 9.08 1.02 -6.31
CA LEU A 63 8.25 1.52 -7.41
C LEU A 63 8.74 2.89 -7.91
N VAL A 64 9.11 3.79 -7.00
CA VAL A 64 9.69 5.11 -7.34
C VAL A 64 11.01 4.95 -8.10
N ILE A 65 11.88 4.03 -7.67
CA ILE A 65 13.16 3.77 -8.35
C ILE A 65 12.90 3.24 -9.77
N GLU A 66 12.00 2.27 -9.92
CA GLU A 66 11.62 1.69 -11.21
C GLU A 66 11.02 2.72 -12.16
N LEU A 67 10.12 3.57 -11.66
CA LEU A 67 9.52 4.67 -12.43
C LEU A 67 10.54 5.72 -12.82
N ARG A 68 11.50 6.06 -11.94
CA ARG A 68 12.61 6.97 -12.32
C ARG A 68 13.46 6.39 -13.43
N GLN A 69 13.57 5.07 -13.50
CA GLN A 69 14.30 4.35 -14.56
C GLN A 69 13.42 4.02 -15.77
N SER A 70 12.23 4.60 -15.86
CA SER A 70 11.34 4.34 -16.99
C SER A 70 11.98 4.79 -18.31
N SER A 71 11.93 3.95 -19.34
CA SER A 71 12.45 4.26 -20.68
C SER A 71 11.53 3.72 -21.77
N ALA A 72 11.41 4.43 -22.89
CA ALA A 72 10.56 4.01 -24.00
C ALA A 72 11.25 2.93 -24.86
N PRO A 73 10.56 1.83 -25.25
CA PRO A 73 11.07 0.87 -26.22
C PRO A 73 11.00 1.46 -27.64
N THR A 74 12.13 1.76 -28.29
CA THR A 74 12.21 2.74 -29.40
C THR A 74 11.57 2.37 -30.75
N SER A 75 11.01 1.17 -30.95
CA SER A 75 10.47 0.74 -32.26
C SER A 75 9.13 1.37 -32.65
N ALA A 76 8.32 1.81 -31.68
CA ALA A 76 7.03 2.41 -32.01
C ALA A 76 7.19 3.95 -32.17
N PRO A 77 6.66 4.58 -33.24
CA PRO A 77 6.54 6.04 -33.32
C PRO A 77 5.66 6.64 -32.22
N SER A 78 5.01 5.79 -31.41
CA SER A 78 4.28 6.12 -30.18
C SER A 78 4.91 5.45 -28.95
N SER A 79 6.20 5.11 -28.98
CA SER A 79 6.87 4.48 -27.84
C SER A 79 7.01 5.46 -26.69
N ARG A 80 6.55 5.03 -25.51
CA ARG A 80 6.47 5.86 -24.31
C ARG A 80 7.03 5.07 -23.13
N PRO A 81 7.65 5.74 -22.15
CA PRO A 81 8.06 5.06 -20.92
C PRO A 81 6.86 4.45 -20.18
N ILE A 82 5.70 5.12 -20.25
CA ILE A 82 4.44 4.65 -19.67
C ILE A 82 3.50 4.15 -20.77
N GLN A 83 3.08 2.90 -20.66
CA GLN A 83 2.16 2.25 -21.59
C GLN A 83 0.70 2.52 -21.23
N GLU A 84 0.37 2.43 -19.94
CA GLU A 84 -1.01 2.49 -19.42
C GLU A 84 -0.99 3.10 -18.03
N ILE A 85 -1.96 3.97 -17.75
CA ILE A 85 -2.22 4.52 -16.41
C ILE A 85 -3.72 4.48 -16.25
N ALA A 86 -4.19 3.88 -15.16
CA ALA A 86 -5.55 3.94 -14.68
C ALA A 86 -5.53 4.01 -13.14
N TRP A 87 -6.68 4.26 -12.52
CA TRP A 87 -6.78 4.31 -11.06
C TRP A 87 -6.23 3.03 -10.40
N ASN A 88 -6.48 1.85 -10.98
CA ASN A 88 -6.08 0.56 -10.44
C ASN A 88 -4.87 -0.07 -11.10
N ARG A 89 -4.27 0.55 -12.11
CA ARG A 89 -3.26 -0.11 -12.94
C ARG A 89 -2.26 0.88 -13.50
N LEU A 90 -0.98 0.52 -13.45
CA LEU A 90 0.13 1.28 -13.99
C LEU A 90 1.06 0.34 -14.73
N VAL A 91 1.28 0.61 -16.01
CA VAL A 91 2.13 -0.20 -16.87
C VAL A 91 3.22 0.67 -17.47
N PHE A 92 4.47 0.28 -17.27
CA PHE A 92 5.62 1.02 -17.76
C PHE A 92 6.80 0.10 -18.07
N TYR A 93 7.80 0.64 -18.76
CA TYR A 93 9.02 -0.09 -19.12
C TYR A 93 10.22 0.52 -18.41
N SER A 94 11.14 -0.29 -17.88
CA SER A 94 12.29 0.18 -17.09
C SER A 94 13.59 -0.52 -17.47
N ASP A 95 14.73 0.20 -17.38
CA ASP A 95 16.09 -0.27 -17.70
C ASP A 95 16.90 -0.71 -16.45
N ARG A 96 16.22 -0.94 -15.32
CA ARG A 96 16.76 -1.03 -13.96
C ARG A 96 17.89 -2.05 -13.74
N LEU A 97 17.87 -3.20 -14.43
CA LEU A 97 18.76 -4.32 -14.11
C LEU A 97 19.94 -4.41 -15.07
N ALA A 98 21.06 -3.75 -14.76
CA ALA A 98 22.36 -4.31 -15.17
C ALA A 98 22.52 -5.68 -14.46
N PRO A 99 22.80 -6.79 -15.16
CA PRO A 99 23.43 -6.90 -16.47
C PRO A 99 22.48 -7.24 -17.64
N HIS A 100 21.16 -7.15 -17.46
CA HIS A 100 20.20 -7.46 -18.52
C HIS A 100 20.24 -6.39 -19.61
N PRO A 101 20.56 -6.75 -20.87
CA PRO A 101 20.69 -5.80 -21.96
C PRO A 101 19.33 -5.33 -22.53
N ALA A 102 18.22 -5.71 -21.89
CA ALA A 102 16.86 -5.44 -22.36
C ALA A 102 16.01 -4.82 -21.24
N PRO A 103 15.10 -3.88 -21.58
CA PRO A 103 14.15 -3.33 -20.63
C PRO A 103 13.16 -4.41 -20.16
N GLU A 104 12.62 -4.20 -18.96
CA GLU A 104 11.55 -5.00 -18.39
C GLU A 104 10.25 -4.20 -18.43
N LYS A 105 9.14 -4.91 -18.63
CA LYS A 105 7.79 -4.34 -18.51
C LYS A 105 7.27 -4.63 -17.11
N TYR A 106 6.89 -3.58 -16.40
CA TYR A 106 6.29 -3.63 -15.08
C TYR A 106 4.80 -3.35 -15.19
N VAL A 107 4.00 -4.19 -14.53
CA VAL A 107 2.55 -4.02 -14.36
C VAL A 107 2.28 -3.99 -12.87
N TYR A 108 1.93 -2.82 -12.37
CA TYR A 108 1.41 -2.65 -11.02
C TYR A 108 -0.11 -2.58 -11.11
N GLU A 109 -0.81 -3.46 -10.42
CA GLU A 109 -2.27 -3.49 -10.47
C GLU A 109 -2.91 -3.87 -9.14
N LEU A 110 -4.12 -3.38 -8.93
CA LEU A 110 -4.96 -3.81 -7.82
C LEU A 110 -5.75 -5.06 -8.21
N VAL A 111 -5.57 -6.10 -7.40
CA VAL A 111 -6.25 -7.38 -7.57
C VAL A 111 -7.01 -7.75 -6.30
N ASN A 112 -7.82 -8.80 -6.36
CA ASN A 112 -8.55 -9.37 -5.21
C ASN A 112 -9.39 -8.35 -4.40
N CYS A 113 -9.89 -7.32 -5.06
CA CYS A 113 -10.68 -6.28 -4.42
C CYS A 113 -11.97 -6.82 -3.78
N THR A 114 -12.29 -6.39 -2.55
CA THR A 114 -13.49 -6.84 -1.82
C THR A 114 -14.80 -6.55 -2.54
N ASN A 115 -14.87 -5.47 -3.34
CA ASN A 115 -16.05 -5.12 -4.15
C ASN A 115 -15.80 -5.33 -5.66
N GLY A 116 -14.86 -6.21 -6.02
CA GLY A 116 -14.50 -6.49 -7.40
C GLY A 116 -14.02 -5.24 -8.14
N VAL A 117 -14.55 -5.01 -9.35
CA VAL A 117 -14.17 -3.86 -10.20
C VAL A 117 -14.58 -2.50 -9.62
N SER A 118 -15.41 -2.49 -8.57
CA SER A 118 -15.82 -1.25 -7.88
C SER A 118 -14.87 -0.88 -6.74
N GLY A 119 -13.70 -1.52 -6.64
CA GLY A 119 -12.70 -1.25 -5.60
C GLY A 119 -13.04 -1.92 -4.26
N GLY A 120 -12.96 -1.16 -3.18
CA GLY A 120 -12.98 -1.64 -1.80
C GLY A 120 -11.56 -1.78 -1.25
N THR A 121 -11.27 -2.90 -0.61
CA THR A 121 -9.92 -3.22 -0.13
C THR A 121 -9.30 -4.22 -1.09
N CYS A 122 -8.14 -3.92 -1.65
CA CYS A 122 -7.48 -4.69 -2.69
C CYS A 122 -6.05 -5.06 -2.30
N ASP A 123 -5.44 -5.96 -3.06
CA ASP A 123 -4.02 -6.27 -2.99
C ASP A 123 -3.29 -5.54 -4.13
N LEU A 124 -2.21 -4.84 -3.82
CA LEU A 124 -1.30 -4.32 -4.84
C LEU A 124 -0.37 -5.45 -5.28
N GLN A 125 -0.47 -5.80 -6.55
CA GLN A 125 0.35 -6.82 -7.20
C GLN A 125 1.30 -6.16 -8.20
N GLU A 126 2.53 -6.66 -8.24
CA GLU A 126 3.49 -6.39 -9.30
C GLU A 126 3.64 -7.63 -10.17
N THR A 127 3.62 -7.42 -11.49
CA THR A 127 4.00 -8.41 -12.48
C THR A 127 5.07 -7.84 -13.39
N VAL A 128 6.17 -8.57 -13.53
CA VAL A 128 7.32 -8.22 -14.35
C VAL A 128 7.37 -9.16 -15.56
N TYR A 129 7.60 -8.59 -16.73
CA TYR A 129 7.84 -9.31 -17.97
C TYR A 129 9.20 -8.94 -18.53
N THR A 130 9.99 -9.95 -18.89
CA THR A 130 11.23 -9.76 -19.63
C THR A 130 10.94 -9.65 -21.12
N ALA A 131 11.72 -8.85 -21.86
CA ALA A 131 11.64 -8.82 -23.31
C ALA A 131 11.90 -10.21 -23.92
N ASP A 132 11.29 -10.49 -25.07
CA ASP A 132 11.50 -11.75 -25.78
C ASP A 132 12.97 -11.92 -26.15
N THR A 133 13.50 -13.13 -26.07
CA THR A 133 14.90 -13.43 -26.41
C THR A 133 15.23 -13.19 -27.88
N SER A 134 14.22 -13.13 -28.76
CA SER A 134 14.35 -12.77 -30.17
C SER A 134 14.36 -11.26 -30.43
N SER A 135 14.09 -10.44 -29.40
CA SER A 135 14.16 -8.98 -29.50
C SER A 135 15.57 -8.52 -29.81
N VAL A 136 15.71 -7.48 -30.62
CA VAL A 136 17.02 -6.92 -31.00
C VAL A 136 17.02 -5.45 -30.65
N ALA A 137 17.98 -5.02 -29.82
CA ALA A 137 18.11 -3.62 -29.46
C ALA A 137 18.17 -2.72 -30.71
N PRO A 138 17.44 -1.59 -30.72
CA PRO A 138 16.76 -1.00 -29.57
C PRO A 138 15.27 -1.38 -29.47
N ASP A 139 14.84 -2.39 -30.22
CA ASP A 139 13.46 -2.81 -30.40
C ASP A 139 13.15 -4.05 -29.57
N TYR A 140 12.29 -3.89 -28.56
CA TYR A 140 11.94 -4.95 -27.63
C TYR A 140 10.46 -5.31 -27.75
N THR A 141 10.18 -6.60 -27.88
CA THR A 141 8.83 -7.16 -27.81
C THR A 141 8.61 -7.82 -26.47
N PHE A 142 7.38 -7.73 -25.97
CA PHE A 142 6.95 -8.33 -24.72
C PHE A 142 5.76 -9.23 -24.98
N ASN A 143 5.81 -10.45 -24.47
CA ASN A 143 4.70 -11.37 -24.49
C ASN A 143 4.02 -11.40 -23.12
N ASP A 144 2.82 -10.83 -23.05
CA ASP A 144 2.02 -10.76 -21.82
C ASP A 144 1.59 -12.15 -21.29
N ALA A 145 1.80 -13.22 -22.05
CA ALA A 145 1.60 -14.60 -21.60
C ALA A 145 2.82 -15.22 -20.89
N VAL A 146 4.00 -14.58 -20.96
CA VAL A 146 5.25 -15.11 -20.39
C VAL A 146 5.69 -14.22 -19.24
N VAL A 147 5.11 -14.48 -18.07
CA VAL A 147 5.43 -13.79 -16.82
C VAL A 147 6.83 -14.19 -16.35
N HIS A 148 7.69 -13.20 -16.09
CA HIS A 148 8.98 -13.43 -15.45
C HIS A 148 8.81 -13.60 -13.94
N HIS A 149 8.07 -12.68 -13.33
CA HIS A 149 7.82 -12.65 -11.90
C HIS A 149 6.47 -12.01 -11.59
N THR A 150 5.76 -12.53 -10.58
CA THR A 150 4.57 -11.90 -10.01
C THR A 150 4.62 -12.01 -8.50
N SER A 151 4.36 -10.89 -7.82
CA SER A 151 4.36 -10.78 -6.36
C SER A 151 3.21 -9.90 -5.87
N THR A 152 2.58 -10.31 -4.77
CA THR A 152 1.75 -9.39 -3.99
C THR A 152 2.66 -8.56 -3.10
N LEU A 153 2.63 -7.24 -3.27
CA LEU A 153 3.51 -6.30 -2.58
C LEU A 153 2.89 -5.77 -1.29
N ILE A 154 1.62 -5.38 -1.35
CA ILE A 154 0.89 -4.80 -0.22
C ILE A 154 -0.53 -5.33 -0.22
N GLU A 155 -0.97 -5.86 0.91
CA GLU A 155 -2.38 -6.18 1.14
C GLU A 155 -3.12 -4.98 1.73
N ASN A 156 -4.44 -4.98 1.58
CA ASN A 156 -5.33 -4.00 2.18
C ASN A 156 -5.19 -2.56 1.67
N VAL A 157 -4.88 -2.39 0.38
CA VAL A 157 -4.93 -1.10 -0.30
C VAL A 157 -6.38 -0.69 -0.50
N VAL A 158 -6.79 0.39 0.16
CA VAL A 158 -8.11 1.01 0.05
C VAL A 158 -8.20 1.68 -1.31
N ALA A 159 -9.16 1.26 -2.12
CA ALA A 159 -9.36 1.69 -3.48
C ALA A 159 -10.83 2.04 -3.75
N ASP A 160 -11.08 3.21 -4.32
CA ASP A 160 -12.42 3.60 -4.76
C ASP A 160 -12.31 4.30 -6.11
N PRO A 161 -12.88 3.75 -7.18
CA PRO A 161 -12.84 4.38 -8.50
C PRO A 161 -13.64 5.69 -8.59
N TYR A 162 -14.52 5.96 -7.63
CA TYR A 162 -15.43 7.12 -7.61
C TYR A 162 -15.02 8.19 -6.60
N LEU A 163 -14.11 7.89 -5.69
CA LEU A 163 -13.58 8.83 -4.70
C LEU A 163 -12.09 9.07 -4.96
N SER A 164 -11.62 10.28 -4.64
CA SER A 164 -10.19 10.61 -4.62
C SER A 164 -9.41 9.89 -3.51
N VAL A 165 -10.03 8.89 -2.85
CA VAL A 165 -9.53 8.19 -1.68
C VAL A 165 -9.38 6.72 -2.08
N GLY A 166 -8.34 6.44 -2.84
CA GLY A 166 -8.06 5.13 -3.43
C GLY A 166 -6.65 5.13 -4.00
N PRO A 167 -5.96 3.99 -4.24
CA PRO A 167 -4.71 4.12 -4.90
C PRO A 167 -5.01 4.69 -6.28
N ALA A 168 -4.22 5.67 -6.65
CA ALA A 168 -4.44 6.34 -7.90
C ALA A 168 -3.10 6.61 -8.51
N PHE A 169 -2.82 5.80 -9.51
CA PHE A 169 -1.82 6.13 -10.49
C PHE A 169 -2.43 7.22 -11.36
N ARG A 170 -1.77 8.38 -11.38
CA ARG A 170 -2.19 9.49 -12.23
C ARG A 170 -0.97 10.05 -12.93
N ALA A 171 -1.14 10.45 -14.17
CA ALA A 171 -0.15 11.25 -14.86
C ALA A 171 -0.41 12.73 -14.59
N VAL A 172 0.65 13.53 -14.53
CA VAL A 172 0.56 14.99 -14.42
C VAL A 172 1.30 15.62 -15.58
N HIS A 173 0.59 16.50 -16.29
CA HIS A 173 1.13 17.31 -17.35
C HIS A 173 0.93 18.79 -17.02
N TRP A 174 1.86 19.63 -17.48
CA TRP A 174 1.72 21.08 -17.42
C TRP A 174 1.31 21.59 -18.79
N VAL A 175 0.22 22.35 -18.86
CA VAL A 175 -0.34 22.82 -20.14
C VAL A 175 -0.64 24.31 -20.06
N GLY A 176 -0.39 25.04 -21.15
CA GLY A 176 -0.73 26.46 -21.30
C GLY A 176 0.39 27.45 -20.95
N SER A 177 0.06 28.75 -21.04
CA SER A 177 0.93 29.86 -20.66
C SER A 177 0.08 30.92 -19.93
N PRO A 178 0.18 31.05 -18.59
CA PRO A 178 1.06 30.30 -17.68
C PRO A 178 0.70 28.81 -17.57
N ALA A 179 1.70 27.99 -17.28
CA ALA A 179 1.55 26.54 -17.19
C ALA A 179 0.60 26.15 -16.05
N THR A 180 -0.41 25.35 -16.36
CA THR A 180 -1.40 24.83 -15.42
C THR A 180 -1.25 23.33 -15.24
N ARG A 181 -1.23 22.87 -13.98
CA ARG A 181 -1.17 21.43 -13.62
C ARG A 181 -2.46 20.76 -14.06
N THR A 182 -2.34 19.74 -14.92
CA THR A 182 -3.45 18.96 -15.44
C THR A 182 -3.21 17.49 -15.10
N GLU A 183 -4.16 16.88 -14.39
CA GLU A 183 -4.10 15.46 -14.04
C GLU A 183 -4.76 14.61 -15.13
N ILE A 184 -4.11 13.50 -15.44
CA ILE A 184 -4.52 12.52 -16.44
C ILE A 184 -4.81 11.24 -15.66
N ALA A 185 -6.09 10.96 -15.46
CA ALA A 185 -6.56 9.84 -14.66
C ALA A 185 -6.55 8.49 -15.40
N SER A 186 -6.54 8.53 -16.73
CA SER A 186 -6.49 7.34 -17.57
C SER A 186 -5.80 7.64 -18.90
N CYS A 187 -5.08 6.67 -19.44
CA CYS A 187 -4.52 6.76 -20.80
C CYS A 187 -4.55 5.41 -21.56
N ASP A 188 -5.61 4.64 -21.33
CA ASP A 188 -5.75 3.22 -21.69
C ASP A 188 -6.10 3.00 -23.17
N SER A 189 -6.51 4.07 -23.88
CA SER A 189 -6.99 3.98 -25.26
C SER A 189 -5.98 4.52 -26.27
N SER A 190 -5.88 3.88 -27.44
CA SER A 190 -5.01 4.32 -28.54
C SER A 190 -5.33 5.74 -29.06
N ALA A 191 -6.55 6.23 -28.83
CA ALA A 191 -6.97 7.60 -29.13
C ALA A 191 -6.45 8.63 -28.12
N GLU A 192 -6.14 8.20 -26.89
CA GLU A 192 -5.58 9.01 -25.81
C GLU A 192 -4.09 8.74 -25.58
N ALA A 193 -3.47 7.95 -26.46
CA ALA A 193 -2.07 7.57 -26.37
C ALA A 193 -1.18 8.78 -26.07
N THR A 194 -1.40 9.92 -26.74
CA THR A 194 -0.67 11.21 -26.56
C THR A 194 -0.64 11.75 -25.12
N ARG A 195 -1.55 11.32 -24.24
CA ARG A 195 -1.64 11.74 -22.85
C ARG A 195 -0.72 10.96 -21.90
N CYS A 196 -0.20 9.79 -22.30
CA CYS A 196 0.77 9.04 -21.46
C CYS A 196 2.21 9.59 -21.53
N ASP A 197 2.48 10.69 -22.24
CA ASP A 197 3.82 11.35 -22.26
C ASP A 197 4.04 12.26 -21.05
N ALA A 198 3.27 12.06 -19.98
CA ALA A 198 3.32 12.92 -18.82
C ALA A 198 4.71 12.88 -18.15
N PRO A 199 5.32 14.04 -17.90
CA PRO A 199 6.64 14.11 -17.26
C PRO A 199 6.66 13.63 -15.80
N LEU A 200 5.50 13.59 -15.16
CA LEU A 200 5.34 13.29 -13.75
C LEU A 200 4.24 12.23 -13.56
N ILE A 201 4.55 11.22 -12.75
CA ILE A 201 3.60 10.19 -12.31
C ILE A 201 3.36 10.36 -10.82
N VAL A 202 2.10 10.45 -10.44
CA VAL A 202 1.67 10.47 -9.05
C VAL A 202 1.29 9.06 -8.66
N VAL A 203 1.85 8.59 -7.56
CA VAL A 203 1.50 7.34 -6.88
C VAL A 203 0.95 7.73 -5.52
N ASP A 204 -0.37 7.62 -5.38
CA ASP A 204 -1.06 7.73 -4.09
C ASP A 204 -1.51 6.32 -3.70
N LEU A 205 -1.16 5.86 -2.49
CA LEU A 205 -1.55 4.55 -1.95
C LEU A 205 -2.12 4.73 -0.53
N HIS A 206 -3.34 4.23 -0.32
CA HIS A 206 -4.02 4.30 0.97
C HIS A 206 -4.13 2.89 1.51
N ILE A 207 -3.53 2.59 2.66
CA ILE A 207 -3.41 1.22 3.16
C ILE A 207 -4.09 1.09 4.51
N ALA A 208 -5.10 0.23 4.60
CA ALA A 208 -5.79 -0.02 5.85
C ALA A 208 -4.91 -0.86 6.79
N TYR A 209 -4.77 -0.42 8.04
CA TYR A 209 -3.97 -1.12 9.05
C TYR A 209 -4.56 -2.49 9.45
N SER A 210 -5.88 -2.61 9.35
CA SER A 210 -6.64 -3.82 9.66
C SER A 210 -8.13 -3.56 9.41
N ALA A 211 -8.87 -4.56 8.94
CA ALA A 211 -10.34 -4.48 8.78
C ALA A 211 -11.08 -4.22 10.12
N ASN A 212 -10.45 -4.52 11.27
CA ASN A 212 -11.07 -4.46 12.59
C ASN A 212 -10.62 -3.27 13.44
N ILE A 213 -9.59 -2.54 13.01
CA ILE A 213 -9.08 -1.40 13.75
C ILE A 213 -9.51 -0.16 12.97
N GLY A 214 -10.52 0.56 13.49
CA GLY A 214 -11.11 1.76 12.88
C GLY A 214 -10.17 2.97 12.85
N LEU A 215 -9.01 2.80 12.21
CA LEU A 215 -8.00 3.81 12.00
C LEU A 215 -8.15 4.39 10.60
N ASN A 216 -7.77 5.65 10.46
CA ASN A 216 -7.53 6.21 9.14
C ASN A 216 -6.42 5.40 8.46
N PRO A 217 -6.52 5.12 7.15
CA PRO A 217 -5.48 4.43 6.39
C PRO A 217 -4.12 5.15 6.49
N LEU A 218 -3.03 4.39 6.32
CA LEU A 218 -1.74 4.96 6.00
C LEU A 218 -1.81 5.54 4.60
N VAL A 219 -1.52 6.83 4.44
CA VAL A 219 -1.44 7.48 3.13
C VAL A 219 0.03 7.60 2.74
N LEU A 220 0.36 7.07 1.58
CA LEU A 220 1.67 7.16 0.96
C LEU A 220 1.50 7.88 -0.38
N HIS A 221 2.13 9.04 -0.52
CA HIS A 221 2.02 9.87 -1.71
C HIS A 221 3.41 10.20 -2.22
N GLU A 222 3.68 9.87 -3.47
CA GLU A 222 4.92 10.21 -4.16
C GLU A 222 4.63 10.77 -5.54
N GLU A 223 5.40 11.79 -5.93
CA GLU A 223 5.39 12.34 -7.27
C GLU A 223 6.74 12.06 -7.93
N VAL A 224 6.71 11.27 -9.00
CA VAL A 224 7.90 10.75 -9.66
C VAL A 224 8.07 11.41 -11.01
N ARG A 225 9.16 12.18 -11.17
CA ARG A 225 9.57 12.71 -12.47
C ARG A 225 10.29 11.61 -13.25
N LEU A 226 9.83 11.35 -14.47
CA LEU A 226 10.45 10.35 -15.35
C LEU A 226 11.78 10.88 -15.90
N ARG A 227 12.81 10.03 -15.95
CA ARG A 227 14.18 10.42 -16.36
C ARG A 227 14.27 11.01 -17.77
N ASN A 228 13.44 10.54 -18.70
CA ASN A 228 13.46 10.94 -20.10
C ASN A 228 12.25 11.78 -20.52
N ALA A 229 11.55 12.38 -19.56
CA ALA A 229 10.47 13.28 -19.89
C ALA A 229 11.02 14.55 -20.55
N VAL A 230 10.54 14.85 -21.75
CA VAL A 230 10.86 16.09 -22.45
C VAL A 230 10.03 17.21 -21.82
N ASP A 231 10.68 18.27 -21.34
CA ASP A 231 10.04 19.47 -20.77
C ASP A 231 9.19 20.23 -21.81
#